data_AF-A0A2K9HBE8-F1
#
_entry.id   AF-A0A2K9HBE8-F1
#
_cell.length_a   1.000
_cell.length_b   1.000
_cell.length_c   1.000
_cell.angle_alpha   90.00
_cell.angle_beta   90.00
_cell.angle_gamma   90.00
#
_symmetry.space_group_name_H-M   'P 1'
#
loop_
_entity.id
_entity.type
_entity.pdbx_description
1 polymer ?
#
loop_
_entity_poly.entity_id
_entity_poly.type
_entity_poly.pdbx_seq_one_letter_code
_entity_poly.pdbx_strand_id
1 'polypeptide(L)'
;MDILSHFRTIEELTKTLSREQRLLSEMFEKRKLMKYPKAIALEIVGGNESRLSRLIDYGVLVETGSSLEIESDYLNFFEEVLNVNEEISVLSVQECINTLKEHITYFLQETNVNRRAGYQDSVRQLLKKTGFRTLKNVVDLKRNMDNTYKQEPNYLNKKTKLQHLDEKSHSIRSMIRECEKLMDNEQAFFIMANDPHMAKTCSTVRHDFVEAYHALMEIDRQIIVYINQIDQQNQLYKKIRKLKYLKDQLLIKTETNITQVLEDNNPLWMESRQYSKIRLSLEALRENDEIGRVLRRIAERNGIQKTSRIEAEPLTQEDLQEQVQLLKEIDPTEVWNAFAASSYNLFEFILRYNYTTKREIEDHATLFCQLVILHPDECKLTGEYATYQNIEYPIIYAK
;
A
#
# COMPACT_ATOMS: atom_id res chain seq x y z
N MET A 1 20.06 33.22 -34.24
CA MET A 1 21.10 33.21 -33.19
C MET A 1 20.72 34.31 -32.22
N ASP A 2 19.83 34.00 -31.29
CA ASP A 2 19.39 34.98 -30.30
C ASP A 2 20.42 35.05 -29.19
N ILE A 3 20.81 36.28 -28.86
CA ILE A 3 21.86 36.59 -27.91
C ILE A 3 21.34 36.18 -26.52
N LEU A 4 21.84 35.06 -25.98
CA LEU A 4 21.63 34.68 -24.59
C LEU A 4 22.01 35.86 -23.69
N SER A 5 21.02 36.36 -22.95
CA SER A 5 21.18 37.50 -22.06
C SER A 5 21.84 37.01 -20.77
N HIS A 6 23.14 37.23 -20.61
CA HIS A 6 23.83 36.82 -19.38
C HIS A 6 23.49 37.75 -18.20
N PHE A 7 23.29 37.16 -17.02
CA PHE A 7 23.19 37.92 -15.76
C PHE A 7 24.48 38.72 -15.53
N ARG A 8 24.37 40.04 -15.38
CA ARG A 8 25.54 40.91 -15.18
C ARG A 8 25.91 41.08 -13.71
N THR A 9 24.99 40.77 -12.79
CA THR A 9 25.20 40.87 -11.34
C THR A 9 24.53 39.72 -10.58
N ILE A 10 25.10 39.36 -9.43
CA ILE A 10 24.53 38.35 -8.51
C ILE A 10 23.16 38.80 -7.99
N GLU A 11 22.96 40.10 -7.79
CA GLU A 11 21.68 40.65 -7.33
C GLU A 11 20.57 40.44 -8.36
N GLU A 12 20.89 40.58 -9.65
CA GLU A 12 19.93 40.33 -10.73
C GLU A 12 19.56 38.84 -10.80
N LEU A 13 20.56 37.95 -10.73
CA LEU A 13 20.36 36.49 -10.71
C LEU A 13 19.50 36.05 -9.51
N THR A 14 19.84 36.51 -8.31
CA THR A 14 19.12 36.10 -7.09
C THR A 14 17.70 36.63 -7.09
N LYS A 15 17.46 37.86 -7.56
CA LYS A 15 16.11 38.43 -7.68
C LYS A 15 15.26 37.68 -8.70
N THR A 16 15.78 37.34 -9.88
CA THR A 16 15.03 36.57 -10.89
C THR A 16 14.72 35.16 -10.41
N LEU A 17 15.70 34.46 -9.82
CA LEU A 17 15.49 33.12 -9.26
C LEU A 17 14.52 33.15 -8.06
N SER A 18 14.60 34.14 -7.18
CA SER A 18 13.68 34.26 -6.03
C SER A 18 12.24 34.50 -6.46
N ARG A 19 12.05 35.23 -7.56
CA ARG A 19 10.73 35.62 -8.05
C ARG A 19 10.00 34.44 -8.67
N GLU A 20 10.75 33.56 -9.33
CA GLU A 20 10.23 32.35 -9.97
C GLU A 20 10.58 31.07 -9.20
N GLN A 21 10.86 31.20 -7.90
CA GLN A 21 11.24 30.08 -7.02
C GLN A 21 10.22 28.95 -7.05
N ARG A 22 8.91 29.27 -7.11
CA ARG A 22 7.84 28.25 -7.14
C ARG A 22 7.95 27.37 -8.36
N LEU A 23 8.09 27.95 -9.55
CA LEU A 23 8.27 27.22 -10.80
C LEU A 23 9.53 26.35 -10.74
N LEU A 24 10.66 26.95 -10.37
CA LEU A 24 11.94 26.25 -10.30
C LEU A 24 11.92 25.10 -9.29
N SER A 25 11.28 25.29 -8.13
CA SER A 25 11.14 24.23 -7.12
C SER A 25 10.31 23.06 -7.64
N GLU A 26 9.20 23.32 -8.30
CA GLU A 26 8.32 22.26 -8.79
C GLU A 26 8.92 21.52 -9.99
N MET A 27 9.58 22.25 -10.90
CA MET A 27 10.34 21.67 -12.00
C MET A 27 11.51 20.82 -11.48
N PHE A 28 12.20 21.26 -10.43
CA PHE A 28 13.31 20.55 -9.83
C PHE A 28 12.86 19.27 -9.09
N GLU A 29 11.74 19.30 -8.38
CA GLU A 29 11.16 18.10 -7.76
C GLU A 29 10.71 17.08 -8.80
N LYS A 30 10.09 17.53 -9.90
CA LYS A 30 9.55 16.66 -10.95
C LYS A 30 10.54 16.33 -12.07
N ARG A 31 11.81 16.75 -11.96
CA ARG A 31 12.84 16.66 -13.02
C ARG A 31 13.07 15.26 -13.59
N LYS A 32 12.82 14.20 -12.81
CA LYS A 32 12.96 12.79 -13.25
C LYS A 32 11.65 12.12 -13.63
N LEU A 33 10.52 12.76 -13.33
CA LEU A 33 9.20 12.17 -13.48
C LEU A 33 8.60 12.50 -14.85
N MET A 34 8.71 13.76 -15.30
CA MET A 34 8.12 14.23 -16.55
C MET A 34 8.89 15.42 -17.14
N LYS A 35 8.87 15.53 -18.48
CA LYS A 35 9.21 16.79 -19.17
C LYS A 35 8.11 17.81 -18.88
N TYR A 36 8.47 18.99 -18.42
CA TYR A 36 7.51 19.92 -17.84
C TYR A 36 6.72 20.65 -18.94
N PRO A 37 5.39 20.48 -19.06
CA PRO A 37 4.63 21.14 -20.14
C PRO A 37 4.63 22.67 -19.98
N LYS A 38 4.82 23.40 -21.08
CA LYS A 38 4.82 24.88 -21.08
C LYS A 38 3.53 25.49 -20.54
N ALA A 39 2.39 24.85 -20.77
CA ALA A 39 1.09 25.29 -20.28
C ALA A 39 1.01 25.31 -18.73
N ILE A 40 1.59 24.30 -18.08
CA ILE A 40 1.61 24.19 -16.62
C ILE A 40 2.57 25.22 -16.02
N ALA A 41 3.73 25.41 -16.66
CA ALA A 41 4.68 26.45 -16.24
C ALA A 41 4.05 27.85 -16.34
N LEU A 42 3.29 28.12 -17.40
CA LEU A 42 2.55 29.39 -17.57
C LEU A 42 1.51 29.62 -16.49
N GLU A 43 0.79 28.58 -16.07
CA GLU A 43 -0.19 28.65 -14.99
C GLU A 43 0.47 29.03 -13.65
N ILE A 44 1.63 28.42 -13.36
CA ILE A 44 2.40 28.68 -12.12
C ILE A 44 2.98 30.10 -12.08
N VAL A 45 3.39 30.63 -13.24
CA VAL A 45 3.90 32.00 -13.39
C VAL A 45 2.75 33.03 -13.41
N GLY A 46 1.50 32.59 -13.24
CA GLY A 46 0.31 33.43 -13.19
C GLY A 46 -0.07 34.03 -14.55
N GLY A 47 0.16 33.29 -15.64
CA GLY A 47 -0.20 33.66 -17.01
C GLY A 47 0.70 34.70 -17.68
N ASN A 48 1.84 35.06 -17.07
CA ASN A 48 2.76 36.05 -17.64
C ASN A 48 3.83 35.39 -18.54
N GLU A 49 3.57 35.30 -19.84
CA GLU A 49 4.54 34.80 -20.84
C GLU A 49 5.87 35.54 -20.79
N SER A 50 5.87 36.85 -20.57
CA SER A 50 7.09 37.68 -20.55
C SER A 50 8.10 37.25 -19.47
N ARG A 51 7.63 36.65 -18.37
CA ARG A 51 8.51 36.18 -17.29
C ARG A 51 9.13 34.84 -17.62
N LEU A 52 8.35 33.96 -18.25
CA LEU A 52 8.84 32.68 -18.73
C LEU A 52 9.84 32.88 -19.87
N SER A 53 9.53 33.76 -20.83
CA SER A 53 10.48 34.19 -21.87
C SER A 53 11.76 34.74 -21.26
N ARG A 54 11.67 35.54 -20.19
CA ARG A 54 12.86 36.01 -19.48
C ARG A 54 13.71 34.88 -18.91
N LEU A 55 13.13 33.80 -18.39
CA LEU A 55 13.94 32.65 -17.92
C LEU A 55 14.61 31.91 -19.07
N ILE A 56 13.98 31.87 -20.25
CA ILE A 56 14.54 31.27 -21.47
C ILE A 56 15.66 32.15 -22.05
N ASP A 57 15.42 33.46 -22.17
CA ASP A 57 16.36 34.44 -22.71
C ASP A 57 17.64 34.52 -21.87
N TYR A 58 17.53 34.34 -20.56
CA TYR A 58 18.65 34.32 -19.63
C TYR A 58 19.30 32.93 -19.49
N GLY A 59 18.85 31.93 -20.25
CA GLY A 59 19.39 30.58 -20.30
C GLY A 59 18.96 29.66 -19.15
N VAL A 60 18.25 30.15 -18.13
CA VAL A 60 17.86 29.33 -16.97
C VAL A 60 16.97 28.13 -17.37
N LEU A 61 16.11 28.33 -18.37
CA LEU A 61 15.23 27.30 -18.92
C LEU A 61 15.52 27.09 -20.41
N VAL A 62 15.51 25.84 -20.85
CA VAL A 62 15.59 25.45 -22.26
C VAL A 62 14.21 25.01 -22.72
N GLU A 63 13.72 25.65 -23.78
CA GLU A 63 12.48 25.25 -24.43
C GLU A 63 12.77 24.15 -25.47
N THR A 64 12.20 22.97 -25.25
CA THR A 64 12.26 21.86 -26.21
C THR A 64 10.85 21.54 -26.68
N GLY A 65 10.43 22.20 -27.76
CA GLY A 65 9.10 22.04 -28.35
C GLY A 65 7.98 22.53 -27.42
N SER A 66 7.10 21.64 -26.95
CA SER A 66 6.02 21.96 -26.02
C SER A 66 6.39 21.83 -24.54
N SER A 67 7.65 21.46 -24.26
CA SER A 67 8.16 21.19 -22.91
C SER A 67 9.28 22.15 -22.55
N LEU A 68 9.39 22.43 -21.25
CA LEU A 68 10.45 23.22 -20.63
C LEU A 68 11.30 22.32 -19.75
N GLU A 69 12.60 22.52 -19.82
CA GLU A 69 13.59 21.85 -18.96
C GLU A 69 14.48 22.93 -18.33
N ILE A 70 14.99 22.67 -17.12
CA ILE A 70 16.00 23.53 -16.51
C ILE A 70 17.32 23.28 -17.25
N GLU A 71 18.05 24.35 -17.60
CA GLU A 71 19.35 24.23 -18.22
C GLU A 71 20.33 23.44 -17.33
N SER A 72 21.20 22.64 -17.94
CA SER A 72 22.10 21.72 -17.24
C SER A 72 22.97 22.41 -16.20
N ASP A 73 23.43 23.63 -16.46
CA ASP A 73 24.34 24.34 -15.57
C ASP A 73 23.63 24.80 -14.29
N TYR A 74 22.39 25.30 -14.43
CA TYR A 74 21.55 25.66 -13.29
C TYR A 74 21.02 24.45 -12.54
N LEU A 75 20.69 23.37 -13.26
CA LEU A 75 20.28 22.12 -12.64
C LEU A 75 21.43 21.56 -11.80
N ASN A 76 22.64 21.47 -12.36
CA ASN A 76 23.84 21.07 -11.63
C ASN A 76 24.11 21.98 -10.44
N PHE A 77 23.97 23.30 -10.59
CA PHE A 77 24.09 24.23 -9.48
C PHE A 77 23.08 23.95 -8.36
N PHE A 78 21.80 23.76 -8.68
CA PHE A 78 20.78 23.46 -7.68
C PHE A 78 21.02 22.11 -7.01
N GLU A 79 21.38 21.08 -7.76
CA GLU A 79 21.68 19.77 -7.18
C GLU A 79 22.96 19.80 -6.31
N GLU A 80 23.99 20.56 -6.73
CA GLU A 80 25.22 20.78 -5.96
C GLU A 80 24.95 21.54 -4.66
N VAL A 81 24.16 22.62 -4.70
CA VAL A 81 23.87 23.48 -3.56
C VAL A 81 22.85 22.86 -2.61
N LEU A 82 21.79 22.23 -3.13
CA LEU A 82 20.72 21.65 -2.31
C LEU A 82 21.06 20.24 -1.80
N ASN A 83 22.22 19.67 -2.16
CA ASN A 83 22.61 18.30 -1.82
C ASN A 83 21.57 17.26 -2.28
N VAL A 84 20.90 17.53 -3.41
CA VAL A 84 19.90 16.61 -4.00
C VAL A 84 20.50 15.79 -5.14
N ASN A 85 21.79 15.98 -5.47
CA ASN A 85 22.55 15.14 -6.40
C ASN A 85 22.21 13.66 -6.17
N GLU A 86 21.53 13.04 -7.14
CA GLU A 86 21.36 11.59 -7.20
C GLU A 86 22.42 10.95 -8.09
N GLU A 87 23.09 11.75 -8.92
CA GLU A 87 24.24 11.31 -9.67
C GLU A 87 25.51 11.60 -8.86
N ILE A 88 26.24 10.53 -8.54
CA ILE A 88 27.57 10.65 -7.93
C ILE A 88 28.46 11.26 -9.00
N SER A 89 28.73 12.56 -8.87
CA SER A 89 29.73 13.25 -9.68
C SER A 89 31.11 12.82 -9.21
N VAL A 90 31.54 11.65 -9.69
CA VAL A 90 32.96 11.38 -9.80
C VAL A 90 33.44 12.29 -10.93
N LEU A 91 33.62 13.59 -10.65
CA LEU A 91 34.54 14.41 -11.44
C LEU A 91 35.80 13.57 -11.61
N SER A 92 36.35 13.52 -12.82
CA SER A 92 37.47 12.63 -13.10
C SER A 92 38.50 12.86 -12.01
N VAL A 93 38.73 11.82 -11.21
CA VAL A 93 39.66 11.81 -10.07
C VAL A 93 40.99 12.45 -10.51
N GLN A 94 41.35 12.18 -11.75
CA GLN A 94 42.49 12.71 -12.46
C GLN A 94 42.47 14.23 -12.67
N GLU A 95 41.33 14.84 -13.00
CA GLU A 95 41.22 16.30 -13.22
C GLU A 95 41.41 17.07 -11.91
N CYS A 96 40.82 16.59 -10.81
CA CYS A 96 41.01 17.21 -9.51
C CYS A 96 42.48 17.12 -9.05
N ILE A 97 43.12 15.98 -9.31
CA ILE A 97 44.53 15.76 -8.99
C ILE A 97 45.44 16.59 -9.89
N ASN A 98 45.14 16.66 -11.19
CA ASN A 98 45.94 17.41 -12.15
C ASN A 98 45.88 18.91 -11.86
N THR A 99 44.69 19.46 -11.61
CA THR A 99 44.53 20.88 -11.22
C THR A 99 45.26 21.20 -9.92
N LEU A 100 45.22 20.29 -8.94
CA LEU A 100 45.98 20.44 -7.70
C LEU A 100 47.49 20.49 -7.98
N LYS A 101 48.02 19.52 -8.72
CA LYS A 101 49.44 19.47 -9.13
C LYS A 101 49.87 20.69 -9.94
N GLU A 102 49.03 21.18 -10.84
CA GLU A 102 49.28 22.38 -11.63
C GLU A 102 49.44 23.61 -10.73
N HIS A 103 48.52 23.83 -9.79
CA HIS A 103 48.60 24.96 -8.86
C HIS A 103 49.80 24.87 -7.91
N ILE A 104 50.19 23.66 -7.49
CA ILE A 104 51.40 23.44 -6.70
C ILE A 104 52.65 23.74 -7.53
N THR A 105 52.67 23.32 -8.80
CA THR A 105 53.77 23.61 -9.72
C THR A 105 53.90 25.13 -9.93
N TYR A 106 52.79 25.84 -10.13
CA TYR A 106 52.80 27.30 -10.25
C TYR A 106 53.33 27.99 -9.01
N PHE A 107 52.98 27.52 -7.82
CA PHE A 107 53.55 28.07 -6.57
C PHE A 107 55.06 27.84 -6.44
N LEU A 108 55.56 26.68 -6.89
CA LEU A 108 57.00 26.36 -6.80
C LEU A 108 57.83 27.18 -7.82
N GLN A 109 57.24 27.54 -8.96
CA GLN A 109 57.90 28.33 -10.01
C GLN A 109 57.78 29.85 -9.81
N GLU A 110 56.78 30.32 -9.06
CA GLU A 110 56.51 31.74 -8.88
C GLU A 110 57.49 32.39 -7.88
N THR A 111 58.10 33.50 -8.32
CA THR A 111 59.07 34.28 -7.52
C THR A 111 58.41 35.43 -6.78
N ASN A 112 57.21 35.88 -7.22
CA ASN A 112 56.47 36.96 -6.59
C ASN A 112 55.65 36.48 -5.37
N VAL A 113 55.92 37.06 -4.20
CA VAL A 113 55.29 36.71 -2.91
C VAL A 113 53.76 36.83 -2.94
N ASN A 114 53.20 37.87 -3.56
CA ASN A 114 51.74 38.09 -3.56
C ASN A 114 51.00 37.08 -4.45
N ARG A 115 51.56 36.74 -5.61
CA ARG A 115 50.99 35.71 -6.51
C ARG A 115 51.16 34.32 -5.94
N ARG A 116 52.31 34.06 -5.31
CA ARG A 116 52.58 32.83 -4.59
C ARG A 116 51.58 32.58 -3.45
N ALA A 117 51.23 33.60 -2.68
CA ALA A 117 50.16 33.52 -1.68
C ALA A 117 48.77 33.22 -2.30
N GLY A 118 48.45 33.82 -3.46
CA GLY A 118 47.21 33.52 -4.18
C GLY A 118 47.11 32.08 -4.70
N TYR A 119 48.23 31.50 -5.18
CA TYR A 119 48.27 30.09 -5.55
C TYR A 119 48.15 29.17 -4.34
N GLN A 120 48.75 29.55 -3.21
CA GLN A 120 48.61 28.83 -1.94
C GLN A 120 47.16 28.82 -1.45
N ASP A 121 46.45 29.94 -1.51
CA ASP A 121 45.02 30.01 -1.17
C ASP A 121 44.15 29.20 -2.12
N SER A 122 44.51 29.19 -3.40
CA SER A 122 43.83 28.39 -4.42
C SER A 122 43.99 26.88 -4.15
N VAL A 123 45.21 26.42 -3.82
CA VAL A 123 45.49 25.03 -3.40
C VAL A 123 44.70 24.68 -2.14
N ARG A 124 44.65 25.57 -1.15
CA ARG A 124 43.89 25.36 0.10
C ARG A 124 42.39 25.22 -0.15
N GLN A 125 41.82 26.12 -0.96
CA GLN A 125 40.41 26.06 -1.34
C GLN A 125 40.10 24.79 -2.12
N LEU A 126 40.99 24.40 -3.04
CA LEU A 126 40.84 23.18 -3.81
C LEU A 126 40.88 21.93 -2.91
N LEU A 127 41.85 21.82 -2.01
CA LEU A 127 41.93 20.72 -1.02
C LEU A 127 40.67 20.64 -0.15
N LYS A 128 40.20 21.78 0.37
CA LYS A 128 38.97 21.84 1.17
C LYS A 128 37.74 21.41 0.35
N LYS A 129 37.66 21.86 -0.91
CA LYS A 129 36.60 21.47 -1.84
C LYS A 129 36.64 19.97 -2.14
N THR A 130 37.83 19.40 -2.30
CA THR A 130 38.04 17.97 -2.55
C THR A 130 37.64 17.12 -1.34
N GLY A 131 38.04 17.49 -0.13
CA GLY A 131 37.61 16.81 1.11
C GLY A 131 36.08 16.81 1.25
N PHE A 132 35.45 17.98 1.13
CA PHE A 132 34.00 18.11 1.21
C PHE A 132 33.25 17.33 0.12
N ARG A 133 33.71 17.40 -1.13
CA ARG A 133 33.13 16.64 -2.25
C ARG A 133 33.26 15.14 -2.05
N THR A 134 34.38 14.68 -1.50
CA THR A 134 34.61 13.25 -1.21
C THR A 134 33.61 12.74 -0.18
N LEU A 135 33.46 13.45 0.95
CA LEU A 135 32.47 13.10 1.97
C LEU A 135 31.03 13.10 1.42
N LYS A 136 30.68 14.12 0.63
CA LYS A 136 29.37 14.19 -0.04
C LYS A 136 29.13 12.99 -0.95
N ASN A 137 30.10 12.64 -1.79
CA ASN A 137 30.00 11.49 -2.69
C ASN A 137 29.80 10.17 -1.93
N VAL A 138 30.39 10.02 -0.73
CA VAL A 138 30.18 8.83 0.11
C VAL A 138 28.76 8.79 0.68
N VAL A 139 28.22 9.92 1.13
CA VAL A 139 26.83 10.01 1.61
C VAL A 139 25.84 9.70 0.49
N ASP A 140 26.07 10.26 -0.71
CA ASP A 140 25.24 10.02 -1.88
C ASP A 140 25.34 8.56 -2.35
N LEU A 141 26.53 7.95 -2.29
CA LEU A 141 26.73 6.53 -2.57
C LEU A 141 25.89 5.64 -1.63
N LYS A 142 25.90 5.93 -0.33
CA LYS A 142 25.09 5.22 0.66
C LYS A 142 23.58 5.34 0.38
N ARG A 143 23.11 6.55 0.11
CA ARG A 143 21.70 6.82 -0.24
C ARG A 143 21.30 6.09 -1.52
N ASN A 144 22.13 6.15 -2.54
CA ASN A 144 21.88 5.49 -3.83
C ASN A 144 21.89 3.97 -3.72
N MET A 145 22.78 3.40 -2.90
CA MET A 145 22.78 1.97 -2.58
C MET A 145 21.45 1.55 -1.94
N ASP A 146 20.99 2.28 -0.91
CA ASP A 146 19.72 1.96 -0.25
C ASP A 146 18.51 2.12 -1.17
N ASN A 147 18.50 3.17 -2.01
CA ASN A 147 17.43 3.38 -3.00
C ASN A 147 17.41 2.29 -4.06
N THR A 148 18.58 1.93 -4.61
CA THR A 148 18.72 0.84 -5.58
C THR A 148 18.25 -0.48 -4.96
N TYR A 149 18.58 -0.73 -3.69
CA TYR A 149 18.14 -1.94 -3.01
C TYR A 149 16.62 -1.96 -2.73
N LYS A 150 15.99 -0.83 -2.39
CA LYS A 150 14.57 -0.80 -1.99
C LYS A 150 13.62 -0.64 -3.18
N GLN A 151 13.99 0.15 -4.18
CA GLN A 151 13.08 0.60 -5.23
C GLN A 151 13.16 -0.23 -6.51
N GLU A 152 14.32 -0.83 -6.84
CA GLU A 152 14.46 -1.59 -8.08
C GLU A 152 13.74 -2.94 -8.01
N PRO A 153 12.69 -3.16 -8.82
CA PRO A 153 11.91 -4.41 -8.77
C PRO A 153 12.61 -5.56 -9.52
N ASN A 154 13.41 -5.24 -10.54
CA ASN A 154 14.07 -6.25 -11.37
C ASN A 154 15.41 -6.68 -10.75
N TYR A 155 15.51 -7.96 -10.38
CA TYR A 155 16.71 -8.59 -9.81
C TYR A 155 17.98 -8.35 -10.65
N LEU A 156 17.91 -8.49 -11.97
CA LEU A 156 19.11 -8.38 -12.83
C LEU A 156 19.65 -6.96 -12.81
N ASN A 157 18.76 -5.99 -12.99
CA ASN A 157 19.10 -4.56 -12.98
C ASN A 157 19.56 -4.12 -11.60
N LYS A 158 18.95 -4.66 -10.54
CA LYS A 158 19.34 -4.39 -9.16
C LYS A 158 20.77 -4.84 -8.89
N LYS A 159 21.15 -6.04 -9.36
CA LYS A 159 22.52 -6.57 -9.21
C LYS A 159 23.54 -5.74 -9.99
N THR A 160 23.28 -5.45 -11.26
CA THR A 160 24.21 -4.66 -12.10
C THR A 160 24.37 -3.23 -11.59
N LYS A 161 23.29 -2.58 -11.14
CA LYS A 161 23.36 -1.25 -10.53
C LYS A 161 24.17 -1.25 -9.24
N LEU A 162 24.00 -2.25 -8.36
CA LEU A 162 24.81 -2.39 -7.15
C LEU A 162 26.29 -2.63 -7.45
N GLN A 163 26.61 -3.41 -8.48
CA GLN A 163 28.00 -3.61 -8.94
C GLN A 163 28.63 -2.31 -9.47
N HIS A 164 27.87 -1.52 -10.24
CA HIS A 164 28.35 -0.22 -10.71
C HIS A 164 28.56 0.77 -9.56
N LEU A 165 27.77 0.70 -8.48
CA LEU A 165 28.00 1.49 -7.27
C LEU A 165 29.28 1.03 -6.54
N ASP A 166 29.58 -0.26 -6.53
CA ASP A 166 30.84 -0.80 -5.99
C ASP A 166 32.07 -0.30 -6.77
N GLU A 167 32.00 -0.28 -8.10
CA GLU A 167 33.06 0.29 -8.95
C GLU A 167 33.29 1.79 -8.67
N LYS A 168 32.21 2.54 -8.43
CA LYS A 168 32.28 3.94 -8.01
C LYS A 168 32.92 4.09 -6.62
N SER A 169 32.59 3.22 -5.67
CA SER A 169 33.26 3.16 -4.36
C SER A 169 34.78 2.99 -4.51
N HIS A 170 35.19 2.07 -5.39
CA HIS A 170 36.60 1.81 -5.66
C HIS A 170 37.31 3.02 -6.29
N SER A 171 36.63 3.72 -7.20
CA SER A 171 37.15 4.94 -7.83
C SER A 171 37.39 6.05 -6.81
N ILE A 172 36.43 6.28 -5.90
CA ILE A 172 36.58 7.27 -4.80
C ILE A 172 37.72 6.86 -3.86
N ARG A 173 37.87 5.57 -3.56
CA ARG A 173 38.98 5.06 -2.74
C ARG A 173 40.33 5.30 -3.40
N SER A 174 40.45 5.12 -4.71
CA SER A 174 41.67 5.41 -5.45
C SER A 174 42.01 6.90 -5.38
N MET A 175 41.00 7.77 -5.53
CA MET A 175 41.17 9.22 -5.38
C MET A 175 41.71 9.60 -4.01
N ILE A 176 41.13 9.07 -2.93
CA ILE A 176 41.59 9.36 -1.56
C ILE A 176 43.07 8.98 -1.42
N ARG A 177 43.44 7.77 -1.88
CA ARG A 177 44.83 7.29 -1.79
C ARG A 177 45.80 8.14 -2.60
N GLU A 178 45.42 8.60 -3.78
CA GLU A 178 46.26 9.47 -4.60
C GLU A 178 46.39 10.88 -4.02
N CYS A 179 45.30 11.45 -3.49
CA CYS A 179 45.33 12.72 -2.76
C CYS A 179 46.20 12.64 -1.51
N GLU A 180 46.11 11.58 -0.71
CA GLU A 180 46.97 11.36 0.45
C GLU A 180 48.44 11.24 0.05
N LYS A 181 48.75 10.50 -1.02
CA LYS A 181 50.11 10.41 -1.56
C LYS A 181 50.66 11.77 -2.00
N LEU A 182 49.84 12.63 -2.60
CA LEU A 182 50.27 13.97 -2.99
C LEU A 182 50.57 14.83 -1.76
N MET A 183 49.68 14.78 -0.76
CA MET A 183 49.88 15.47 0.51
C MET A 183 51.17 15.03 1.22
N ASP A 184 51.52 13.74 1.15
CA ASP A 184 52.73 13.20 1.76
C ASP A 184 54.00 13.51 0.91
N ASN A 185 53.94 13.39 -0.41
CA ASN A 185 55.08 13.66 -1.32
C ASN A 185 55.43 15.15 -1.39
N GLU A 186 54.44 16.03 -1.31
CA GLU A 186 54.60 17.47 -1.35
C GLU A 186 54.70 18.07 0.06
N GLN A 187 55.05 17.26 1.07
CA GLN A 187 55.36 17.75 2.42
C GLN A 187 56.36 18.91 2.40
N ALA A 188 57.33 18.90 1.47
CA ALA A 188 58.26 20.01 1.27
C ALA A 188 57.55 21.33 0.90
N PHE A 189 56.49 21.29 0.08
CA PHE A 189 55.66 22.44 -0.25
C PHE A 189 54.89 22.93 0.98
N PHE A 190 54.27 22.02 1.74
CA PHE A 190 53.49 22.38 2.93
C PHE A 190 54.37 22.92 4.08
N ILE A 191 55.60 22.43 4.20
CA ILE A 191 56.60 22.91 5.16
C ILE A 191 57.19 24.26 4.69
N MET A 192 57.50 24.42 3.40
CA MET A 192 57.99 25.70 2.84
C MET A 192 56.94 26.81 2.83
N ALA A 193 55.66 26.47 2.74
CA ALA A 193 54.56 27.42 2.72
C ALA A 193 54.28 28.07 4.10
N ASN A 194 54.82 27.49 5.18
CA ASN A 194 54.85 27.99 6.57
C ASN A 194 53.58 28.75 7.03
N ASP A 195 52.40 28.29 6.60
CA ASP A 195 51.10 28.88 6.92
C ASP A 195 50.33 27.97 7.88
N PRO A 196 50.06 28.43 9.12
CA PRO A 196 49.25 27.70 10.11
C PRO A 196 47.89 27.25 9.59
N HIS A 197 47.28 28.04 8.69
CA HIS A 197 45.96 27.74 8.15
C HIS A 197 46.01 26.63 7.08
N MET A 198 47.07 26.54 6.28
CA MET A 198 47.24 25.44 5.33
C MET A 198 47.44 24.10 6.05
N ALA A 199 48.25 24.09 7.12
CA ALA A 199 48.43 22.91 7.97
C ALA A 199 47.10 22.46 8.61
N LYS A 200 46.29 23.41 9.11
CA LYS A 200 44.94 23.12 9.63
C LYS A 200 44.04 22.52 8.55
N THR A 201 44.01 23.08 7.34
CA THR A 201 43.21 22.53 6.23
C THR A 201 43.66 21.13 5.84
N CYS A 202 44.97 20.86 5.77
CA CYS A 202 45.49 19.53 5.48
C CYS A 202 45.08 18.51 6.55
N SER A 203 45.15 18.90 7.83
CA SER A 203 44.70 18.04 8.93
C SER A 203 43.19 17.76 8.88
N THR A 204 42.36 18.76 8.57
CA THR A 204 40.91 18.59 8.40
C THR A 204 40.61 17.65 7.23
N VAL A 205 41.23 17.88 6.07
CA VAL A 205 41.02 17.05 4.88
C VAL A 205 41.49 15.61 5.12
N ARG A 206 42.59 15.39 5.85
CA ARG A 206 43.04 14.05 6.24
C ARG A 206 42.04 13.35 7.17
N HIS A 207 41.44 14.09 8.10
CA HIS A 207 40.37 13.56 8.94
C HIS A 207 39.12 13.19 8.11
N ASP A 208 38.70 14.08 7.20
CA ASP A 208 37.58 13.85 6.28
C ASP A 208 37.81 12.62 5.40
N PHE A 209 39.04 12.41 4.93
CA PHE A 209 39.41 11.22 4.14
C PHE A 209 39.38 9.93 4.95
N VAL A 210 39.82 9.93 6.21
CA VAL A 210 39.74 8.76 7.08
C VAL A 210 38.28 8.40 7.36
N GLU A 211 37.44 9.39 7.65
CA GLU A 211 36.00 9.19 7.84
C GLU A 211 35.34 8.65 6.57
N ALA A 212 35.64 9.26 5.42
CA ALA A 212 35.18 8.79 4.10
C ALA A 212 35.61 7.34 3.84
N TYR A 213 36.86 6.97 4.18
CA TYR A 213 37.37 5.62 3.99
C TYR A 213 36.62 4.59 4.82
N HIS A 214 36.37 4.87 6.11
CA HIS A 214 35.59 3.99 6.97
C HIS A 214 34.14 3.85 6.48
N ALA A 215 33.52 4.95 6.05
CA ALA A 215 32.17 4.92 5.50
C ALA A 215 32.12 4.13 4.17
N LEU A 216 33.10 4.26 3.29
CA LEU A 216 33.22 3.45 2.07
C LEU A 216 33.37 1.94 2.38
N MET A 217 34.15 1.58 3.41
CA MET A 217 34.28 0.16 3.81
C MET A 217 32.95 -0.43 4.29
N GLU A 218 32.16 0.33 5.04
CA GLU A 218 30.83 -0.13 5.46
C GLU A 218 29.86 -0.23 4.28
N ILE A 219 29.94 0.69 3.30
CA ILE A 219 29.16 0.61 2.06
C ILE A 219 29.51 -0.65 1.28
N ASP A 220 30.79 -0.95 1.05
CA ASP A 220 31.23 -2.18 0.36
C ASP A 220 30.67 -3.43 1.08
N ARG A 221 30.77 -3.46 2.42
CA ARG A 221 30.22 -4.57 3.23
C ARG A 221 28.71 -4.71 3.02
N GLN A 222 27.98 -3.60 3.00
CA GLN A 222 26.53 -3.61 2.78
C GLN A 222 26.15 -4.04 1.36
N ILE A 223 26.88 -3.58 0.34
CA ILE A 223 26.70 -4.03 -1.05
C ILE A 223 26.86 -5.55 -1.15
N ILE A 224 27.89 -6.13 -0.53
CA ILE A 224 28.11 -7.59 -0.52
C ILE A 224 26.93 -8.31 0.13
N VAL A 225 26.47 -7.84 1.30
CA VAL A 225 25.32 -8.43 2.00
C VAL A 225 24.06 -8.34 1.14
N TYR A 226 23.81 -7.20 0.50
CA TYR A 226 22.66 -7.00 -0.38
C TYR A 226 22.70 -7.91 -1.61
N ILE A 227 23.85 -8.03 -2.28
CA ILE A 227 24.01 -8.94 -3.42
C ILE A 227 23.72 -10.39 -2.99
N ASN A 228 24.26 -10.82 -1.84
CA ASN A 228 24.02 -12.17 -1.31
C ASN A 228 22.54 -12.41 -0.97
N GLN A 229 21.86 -11.45 -0.35
CA GLN A 229 20.43 -11.53 -0.06
C GLN A 229 19.60 -11.61 -1.34
N ILE A 230 19.95 -10.81 -2.35
CA ILE A 230 19.30 -10.79 -3.67
C ILE A 230 19.45 -12.15 -4.35
N ASP A 231 20.65 -12.75 -4.30
CA ASP A 231 20.92 -14.07 -4.87
C ASP A 231 20.12 -15.18 -4.14
N GLN A 232 20.05 -15.15 -2.80
CA GLN A 232 19.25 -16.08 -2.01
C GLN A 232 17.74 -15.96 -2.31
N GLN A 233 17.22 -14.74 -2.35
CA GLN A 233 15.82 -14.48 -2.70
C GLN A 233 15.49 -14.97 -4.11
N ASN A 234 16.39 -14.79 -5.07
CA ASN A 234 16.19 -15.29 -6.43
C ASN A 234 16.16 -16.82 -6.48
N GLN A 235 17.05 -17.50 -5.76
CA GLN A 235 17.01 -18.96 -5.64
C GLN A 235 15.70 -19.46 -5.02
N LEU A 236 15.25 -18.81 -3.94
CA LEU A 236 13.96 -19.12 -3.31
C LEU A 236 12.81 -18.92 -4.29
N TYR A 237 12.80 -17.80 -5.00
CA TYR A 237 11.73 -17.47 -5.95
C TYR A 237 11.71 -18.42 -7.16
N LYS A 238 12.87 -18.85 -7.67
CA LYS A 238 12.96 -19.93 -8.68
C LYS A 238 12.39 -21.24 -8.15
N LYS A 239 12.71 -21.62 -6.90
CA LYS A 239 12.12 -22.80 -6.25
C LYS A 239 10.61 -22.67 -6.10
N ILE A 240 10.09 -21.52 -5.66
CA ILE A 240 8.65 -21.27 -5.54
C ILE A 240 7.97 -21.34 -6.89
N ARG A 241 8.54 -20.77 -7.96
CA ARG A 241 7.99 -20.89 -9.32
C ARG A 241 7.93 -22.34 -9.78
N LYS A 242 8.99 -23.12 -9.54
CA LYS A 242 9.00 -24.56 -9.86
C LYS A 242 7.95 -25.32 -9.06
N LEU A 243 7.84 -25.07 -7.75
CA LEU A 243 6.80 -25.66 -6.92
C LEU A 243 5.38 -25.25 -7.36
N LYS A 244 5.18 -23.99 -7.73
CA LYS A 244 3.92 -23.50 -8.27
C LYS A 244 3.57 -24.23 -9.58
N TYR A 245 4.54 -24.38 -10.49
CA TYR A 245 4.35 -25.13 -11.72
C TYR A 245 3.95 -26.60 -11.45
N LEU A 246 4.65 -27.28 -10.54
CA LEU A 246 4.33 -28.66 -10.14
C LEU A 246 2.97 -28.77 -9.44
N LYS A 247 2.59 -27.76 -8.64
CA LYS A 247 1.26 -27.67 -8.02
C LYS A 247 0.18 -27.50 -9.08
N ASP A 248 0.37 -26.58 -10.02
CA ASP A 248 -0.58 -26.29 -11.10
C ASP A 248 -0.76 -27.53 -12.02
N GLN A 249 0.25 -28.42 -12.10
CA GLN A 249 0.18 -29.72 -12.77
C GLN A 249 -0.33 -30.88 -11.89
N LEU A 250 -0.64 -30.64 -10.61
CA LEU A 250 -1.03 -31.66 -9.61
C LEU A 250 0.04 -32.74 -9.33
N LEU A 251 1.27 -32.57 -9.81
CA LEU A 251 2.40 -33.50 -9.61
C LEU A 251 3.23 -33.21 -8.36
N ILE A 252 2.86 -32.20 -7.57
CA ILE A 252 3.65 -31.77 -6.41
C ILE A 252 3.81 -32.88 -5.35
N LYS A 253 2.80 -33.75 -5.17
CA LYS A 253 2.85 -34.83 -4.18
C LYS A 253 3.73 -36.01 -4.62
N THR A 254 3.88 -36.21 -5.92
CA THR A 254 4.60 -37.34 -6.51
C THR A 254 6.05 -37.02 -6.82
N GLU A 255 6.34 -35.79 -7.27
CA GLU A 255 7.70 -35.39 -7.69
C GLU A 255 8.50 -34.67 -6.59
N THR A 256 7.91 -34.38 -5.43
CA THR A 256 8.60 -33.66 -4.36
C THR A 256 8.40 -34.31 -2.99
N ASN A 257 9.33 -34.07 -2.08
CA ASN A 257 9.30 -34.53 -0.69
C ASN A 257 8.45 -33.63 0.23
N ILE A 258 7.46 -32.91 -0.32
CA ILE A 258 6.71 -31.89 0.43
C ILE A 258 5.91 -32.47 1.60
N THR A 259 5.45 -33.72 1.47
CA THR A 259 4.73 -34.44 2.54
C THR A 259 5.64 -34.74 3.72
N GLN A 260 6.85 -35.23 3.46
CA GLN A 260 7.86 -35.49 4.50
C GLN A 260 8.26 -34.20 5.23
N VAL A 261 8.48 -33.11 4.50
CA VAL A 261 8.84 -31.82 5.10
C VAL A 261 7.70 -31.22 5.93
N LEU A 262 6.43 -31.41 5.52
CA LEU A 262 5.27 -30.99 6.29
C LEU A 262 5.06 -31.82 7.56
N GLU A 263 5.37 -33.12 7.51
CA GLU A 263 5.30 -34.00 8.68
C GLU A 263 6.40 -33.67 9.69
N ASP A 264 7.61 -33.37 9.22
CA ASP A 264 8.73 -32.97 10.08
C ASP A 264 8.55 -31.58 10.70
N ASN A 265 7.95 -30.64 9.95
CA ASN A 265 7.70 -29.27 10.39
C ASN A 265 6.20 -29.07 10.51
N ASN A 266 5.65 -29.41 11.68
CA ASN A 266 4.27 -29.09 12.06
C ASN A 266 4.24 -27.89 13.04
N PRO A 267 4.47 -26.64 12.58
CA PRO A 267 4.44 -25.49 13.47
C PRO A 267 3.01 -25.15 13.90
N LEU A 268 2.88 -24.69 15.15
CA LEU A 268 1.62 -24.34 15.83
C LEU A 268 0.67 -23.42 15.06
N TRP A 269 1.19 -22.60 14.13
CA TRP A 269 0.36 -21.70 13.31
C TRP A 269 -0.39 -22.40 12.17
N MET A 270 0.01 -23.63 11.79
CA MET A 270 -0.67 -24.46 10.81
C MET A 270 -1.80 -25.31 11.41
N GLU A 271 -1.80 -25.46 12.74
CA GLU A 271 -2.89 -26.15 13.42
C GLU A 271 -4.17 -25.33 13.32
N SER A 272 -5.29 -26.00 13.01
CA SER A 272 -6.59 -25.35 13.10
C SER A 272 -6.79 -24.89 14.55
N ARG A 273 -7.24 -23.64 14.74
CA ARG A 273 -7.53 -23.13 16.08
C ARG A 273 -8.51 -24.08 16.76
N GLN A 274 -8.01 -24.83 17.74
CA GLN A 274 -8.86 -25.66 18.58
C GLN A 274 -9.69 -24.71 19.44
N TYR A 275 -10.91 -24.41 19.00
CA TYR A 275 -11.90 -23.79 19.87
C TYR A 275 -12.31 -24.83 20.90
N SER A 276 -11.52 -24.97 21.96
CA SER A 276 -11.96 -25.66 23.16
C SER A 276 -13.15 -24.86 23.70
N LYS A 277 -14.37 -25.37 23.47
CA LYS A 277 -15.56 -24.91 24.17
C LYS A 277 -15.43 -25.37 25.62
N ILE A 278 -14.53 -24.74 26.37
CA ILE A 278 -14.47 -24.89 27.82
C ILE A 278 -15.75 -24.24 28.30
N ARG A 279 -16.79 -25.06 28.45
CA ARG A 279 -18.00 -24.64 29.15
C ARG A 279 -17.59 -24.45 30.60
N LEU A 280 -17.83 -23.26 31.13
CA LEU A 280 -17.67 -23.02 32.56
C LEU A 280 -18.53 -24.04 33.31
N SER A 281 -18.00 -24.70 34.33
CA SER A 281 -18.78 -25.61 35.15
C SER A 281 -19.92 -24.84 35.82
N LEU A 282 -21.13 -25.40 35.77
CA LEU A 282 -22.33 -24.78 36.35
C LEU A 282 -22.23 -24.74 37.88
N GLU A 283 -21.60 -25.73 38.50
CA GLU A 283 -21.29 -25.73 39.94
C GLU A 283 -20.41 -24.53 40.33
N ALA A 284 -19.33 -24.25 39.59
CA ALA A 284 -18.45 -23.12 39.91
C ALA A 284 -19.15 -21.77 39.75
N LEU A 285 -20.10 -21.65 38.80
CA LEU A 285 -20.92 -20.46 38.60
C LEU A 285 -21.96 -20.26 39.71
N ARG A 286 -22.43 -21.35 40.35
CA ARG A 286 -23.41 -21.31 41.44
C ARG A 286 -22.77 -21.08 42.81
N GLU A 287 -21.59 -21.65 43.05
CA GLU A 287 -20.93 -21.57 44.36
C GLU A 287 -20.10 -20.31 44.54
N ASN A 288 -19.60 -19.72 43.44
CA ASN A 288 -18.57 -18.70 43.51
C ASN A 288 -19.06 -17.35 42.93
N ASP A 289 -19.64 -16.52 43.80
CA ASP A 289 -20.16 -15.18 43.46
C ASP A 289 -19.11 -14.27 42.79
N GLU A 290 -17.83 -14.51 43.07
CA GLU A 290 -16.71 -13.79 42.47
C GLU A 290 -16.63 -14.00 40.96
N ILE A 291 -16.90 -15.23 40.50
CA ILE A 291 -16.91 -15.60 39.07
C ILE A 291 -18.04 -14.85 38.36
N GLY A 292 -19.21 -14.73 39.01
CA GLY A 292 -20.33 -13.95 38.49
C GLY A 292 -20.03 -12.45 38.34
N ARG A 293 -19.25 -11.86 39.25
CA ARG A 293 -18.80 -10.46 39.15
C ARG A 293 -17.78 -10.26 38.04
N VAL A 294 -16.85 -11.19 37.88
CA VAL A 294 -15.85 -11.16 36.81
C VAL A 294 -16.52 -11.32 35.45
N LEU A 295 -17.48 -12.23 35.31
CA LEU A 295 -18.28 -12.40 34.09
C LEU A 295 -19.07 -11.14 33.74
N ARG A 296 -19.68 -10.47 34.73
CA ARG A 296 -20.35 -9.17 34.51
C ARG A 296 -19.39 -8.10 34.01
N ARG A 297 -18.21 -7.98 34.63
CA ARG A 297 -17.17 -7.03 34.22
C ARG A 297 -16.65 -7.31 32.80
N ILE A 298 -16.51 -8.59 32.44
CA ILE A 298 -16.10 -9.00 31.08
C ILE A 298 -17.22 -8.72 30.06
N ALA A 299 -18.48 -8.97 30.41
CA ALA A 299 -19.62 -8.69 29.56
C ALA A 299 -19.80 -7.18 29.29
N GLU A 300 -19.62 -6.35 30.33
CA GLU A 300 -19.60 -4.89 30.22
C GLU A 300 -18.46 -4.40 29.32
N ARG A 301 -17.25 -4.98 29.46
CA ARG A 301 -16.08 -4.60 28.66
C ARG A 301 -16.16 -5.06 27.21
N ASN A 302 -16.81 -6.19 26.94
CA ASN A 302 -16.99 -6.73 25.59
C ASN A 302 -18.19 -6.11 24.85
N GLY A 303 -18.88 -5.13 25.45
CA GLY A 303 -20.01 -4.45 24.81
C GLY A 303 -21.15 -5.41 24.47
N ILE A 304 -21.31 -6.51 25.21
CA ILE A 304 -22.49 -7.36 25.11
C ILE A 304 -23.61 -6.58 25.81
N GLN A 305 -24.15 -5.58 25.12
CA GLN A 305 -25.47 -5.08 25.44
C GLN A 305 -26.35 -6.31 25.46
N LYS A 306 -27.01 -6.56 26.60
CA LYS A 306 -28.12 -7.50 26.65
C LYS A 306 -28.97 -7.13 25.44
N THR A 307 -28.98 -7.95 24.39
CA THR A 307 -30.09 -7.91 23.47
C THR A 307 -31.25 -8.12 24.41
N SER A 308 -32.04 -7.07 24.57
CA SER A 308 -33.23 -7.08 25.38
C SER A 308 -34.12 -8.11 24.74
N ARG A 309 -33.91 -9.38 25.10
CA ARG A 309 -34.96 -10.36 25.12
C ARG A 309 -36.02 -9.65 25.93
N ILE A 310 -37.09 -9.29 25.24
CA ILE A 310 -38.30 -8.76 25.83
C ILE A 310 -38.62 -9.76 26.93
N GLU A 311 -38.31 -9.39 28.18
CA GLU A 311 -38.72 -10.17 29.33
C GLU A 311 -40.23 -10.13 29.24
N ALA A 312 -40.85 -11.27 28.90
CA ALA A 312 -42.29 -11.35 28.81
C ALA A 312 -42.86 -10.89 30.16
N GLU A 313 -43.86 -10.01 30.11
CA GLU A 313 -44.54 -9.54 31.31
C GLU A 313 -45.09 -10.75 32.09
N PRO A 314 -45.13 -10.67 33.43
CA PRO A 314 -45.64 -11.76 34.25
C PRO A 314 -47.07 -12.12 33.84
N LEU A 315 -47.31 -13.42 33.59
CA LEU A 315 -48.62 -13.97 33.24
C LEU A 315 -49.69 -13.45 34.20
N THR A 316 -50.76 -12.89 33.65
CA THR A 316 -51.91 -12.43 34.44
C THR A 316 -52.78 -13.63 34.85
N GLN A 317 -53.59 -13.47 35.90
CA GLN A 317 -54.52 -14.53 36.33
C GLN A 317 -55.56 -14.91 35.27
N GLU A 318 -55.78 -14.05 34.27
CA GLU A 318 -56.64 -14.31 33.11
C GLU A 318 -55.97 -15.27 32.11
N ASP A 319 -54.64 -15.18 31.93
CA ASP A 319 -53.86 -16.06 31.05
C ASP A 319 -53.75 -17.51 31.60
N LEU A 320 -53.96 -17.66 32.90
CA LEU A 320 -53.97 -18.95 33.61
C LEU A 320 -55.34 -19.64 33.55
N GLN A 321 -56.37 -19.00 32.99
CA GLN A 321 -57.66 -19.66 32.76
C GLN A 321 -57.57 -20.53 31.51
N GLU A 322 -57.96 -21.80 31.65
CA GLU A 322 -58.11 -22.71 30.51
C GLU A 322 -59.18 -22.16 29.55
N GLN A 323 -58.74 -21.44 28.52
CA GLN A 323 -59.59 -21.19 27.35
C GLN A 323 -59.76 -22.51 26.61
N VAL A 324 -60.73 -23.31 27.03
CA VAL A 324 -61.22 -24.45 26.25
C VAL A 324 -61.92 -23.89 25.02
N GLN A 325 -61.15 -23.67 23.96
CA GLN A 325 -61.73 -23.57 22.62
C GLN A 325 -62.26 -24.97 22.27
N LEU A 326 -63.56 -25.18 22.47
CA LEU A 326 -64.28 -26.28 21.85
C LEU A 326 -64.16 -26.09 20.34
N LEU A 327 -63.20 -26.78 19.72
CA LEU A 327 -63.15 -26.97 18.27
C LEU A 327 -64.50 -27.55 17.85
N LYS A 328 -65.34 -26.73 17.21
CA LYS A 328 -66.63 -27.13 16.66
C LYS A 328 -66.39 -27.87 15.34
N GLU A 329 -65.82 -29.06 15.41
CA GLU A 329 -65.81 -29.97 14.26
C GLU A 329 -67.20 -30.61 14.14
N ILE A 330 -67.85 -30.39 13.00
CA ILE A 330 -68.92 -31.27 12.54
C ILE A 330 -68.22 -32.41 11.82
N ASP A 331 -68.59 -33.65 12.12
CA ASP A 331 -68.09 -34.82 11.42
C ASP A 331 -68.61 -34.78 9.97
N PRO A 332 -67.75 -34.51 8.96
CA PRO A 332 -68.19 -34.36 7.57
C PRO A 332 -68.80 -35.66 7.02
N THR A 333 -68.49 -36.81 7.62
CA THR A 333 -69.00 -38.11 7.20
C THR A 333 -70.48 -38.31 7.54
N GLU A 334 -70.98 -37.75 8.65
CA GLU A 334 -72.39 -37.85 9.03
C GLU A 334 -73.28 -37.04 8.08
N VAL A 335 -72.81 -35.85 7.69
CA VAL A 335 -73.48 -34.99 6.70
C VAL A 335 -73.51 -35.65 5.32
N TRP A 336 -72.42 -36.34 4.94
CA TRP A 336 -72.35 -37.09 3.69
C TRP A 336 -73.31 -38.28 3.64
N ASN A 337 -73.41 -39.08 4.71
CA ASN A 337 -74.33 -40.21 4.78
C ASN A 337 -75.80 -39.76 4.71
N ALA A 338 -76.15 -38.66 5.38
CA ALA A 338 -77.47 -38.07 5.29
C ALA A 338 -77.77 -37.50 3.89
N PHE A 339 -76.75 -36.97 3.21
CA PHE A 339 -76.84 -36.52 1.82
C PHE A 339 -77.06 -37.69 0.85
N ALA A 340 -76.29 -38.78 0.98
CA ALA A 340 -76.40 -39.97 0.13
C ALA A 340 -77.77 -40.66 0.23
N ALA A 341 -78.44 -40.56 1.38
CA ALA A 341 -79.80 -41.04 1.56
C ALA A 341 -80.87 -40.10 0.97
N SER A 342 -80.51 -38.86 0.62
CA SER A 342 -81.40 -37.85 0.08
C SER A 342 -81.27 -37.76 -1.44
N SER A 343 -82.38 -37.56 -2.15
CA SER A 343 -82.37 -37.40 -3.62
C SER A 343 -82.19 -35.93 -4.06
N TYR A 344 -81.66 -35.07 -3.18
CA TYR A 344 -81.52 -33.63 -3.42
C TYR A 344 -80.14 -33.28 -4.00
N ASN A 345 -80.01 -32.07 -4.53
CA ASN A 345 -78.72 -31.51 -4.93
C ASN A 345 -77.87 -31.21 -3.70
N LEU A 346 -76.57 -31.49 -3.73
CA LEU A 346 -75.65 -31.34 -2.59
C LEU A 346 -75.76 -29.98 -1.91
N PHE A 347 -75.80 -28.89 -2.69
CA PHE A 347 -75.91 -27.54 -2.15
C PHE A 347 -77.30 -27.24 -1.56
N GLU A 348 -78.38 -27.76 -2.16
CA GLU A 348 -79.74 -27.58 -1.64
C GLU A 348 -79.98 -28.41 -0.37
N PHE A 349 -79.35 -29.59 -0.29
CA PHE A 349 -79.34 -30.41 0.92
C PHE A 349 -78.58 -29.71 2.06
N ILE A 350 -77.39 -29.16 1.78
CA ILE A 350 -76.59 -28.39 2.74
C ILE A 350 -77.38 -27.18 3.27
N LEU A 351 -78.21 -26.53 2.45
CA LEU A 351 -79.07 -25.41 2.88
C LEU A 351 -80.26 -25.83 3.76
N ARG A 352 -80.80 -27.03 3.57
CA ARG A 352 -81.96 -27.54 4.33
C ARG A 352 -81.59 -28.42 5.53
N TYR A 353 -80.33 -28.79 5.66
CA TYR A 353 -79.87 -29.63 6.76
C TYR A 353 -79.98 -28.87 8.08
N ASN A 354 -80.56 -29.51 9.09
CA ASN A 354 -80.75 -28.91 10.41
C ASN A 354 -79.43 -28.93 11.20
N TYR A 355 -78.58 -27.92 10.97
CA TYR A 355 -77.41 -27.73 11.83
C TYR A 355 -77.82 -27.27 13.23
N THR A 356 -77.10 -27.75 14.24
CA THR A 356 -77.31 -27.37 15.64
C THR A 356 -76.98 -25.90 15.94
N THR A 357 -76.35 -25.18 15.01
CA THR A 357 -75.99 -23.75 15.12
C THR A 357 -76.29 -23.01 13.81
N LYS A 358 -76.74 -21.74 13.89
CA LYS A 358 -76.92 -20.87 12.71
C LYS A 358 -75.55 -20.57 12.07
N ARG A 359 -75.40 -20.81 10.77
CA ARG A 359 -74.16 -20.64 10.01
C ARG A 359 -74.32 -19.59 8.91
N GLU A 360 -73.23 -18.92 8.57
CA GLU A 360 -73.17 -17.98 7.44
C GLU A 360 -72.93 -18.71 6.12
N ILE A 361 -73.17 -18.04 4.99
CA ILE A 361 -73.10 -18.66 3.65
C ILE A 361 -71.67 -19.17 3.34
N GLU A 362 -70.64 -18.52 3.86
CA GLU A 362 -69.23 -18.94 3.70
C GLU A 362 -68.93 -20.29 4.40
N ASP A 363 -69.54 -20.56 5.55
CA ASP A 363 -69.40 -21.84 6.26
C ASP A 363 -70.09 -22.99 5.50
N HIS A 364 -71.15 -22.69 4.75
CA HIS A 364 -71.82 -23.68 3.90
C HIS A 364 -71.02 -23.95 2.62
N ALA A 365 -70.37 -22.93 2.06
CA ALA A 365 -69.48 -23.07 0.90
C ALA A 365 -68.22 -23.87 1.24
N THR A 366 -67.62 -23.63 2.41
CA THR A 366 -66.45 -24.40 2.88
C THR A 366 -66.81 -25.86 3.14
N LEU A 367 -67.97 -26.15 3.75
CA LEU A 367 -68.49 -27.51 3.88
C LEU A 367 -68.75 -28.18 2.53
N PHE A 368 -69.35 -27.47 1.57
CA PHE A 368 -69.58 -27.98 0.22
C PHE A 368 -68.25 -28.39 -0.45
N CYS A 369 -67.24 -27.52 -0.40
CA CYS A 369 -65.91 -27.83 -0.93
C CYS A 369 -65.25 -29.00 -0.20
N GLN A 370 -65.35 -29.06 1.13
CA GLN A 370 -64.79 -30.16 1.91
C GLN A 370 -65.42 -31.51 1.55
N LEU A 371 -66.75 -31.57 1.40
CA LEU A 371 -67.46 -32.81 1.05
C LEU A 371 -67.11 -33.29 -0.37
N VAL A 372 -67.02 -32.37 -1.34
CA VAL A 372 -66.61 -32.70 -2.72
C VAL A 372 -65.16 -33.22 -2.78
N ILE A 373 -64.27 -32.66 -1.97
CA ILE A 373 -62.86 -33.10 -1.90
C ILE A 373 -62.75 -34.47 -1.22
N LEU A 374 -63.55 -34.73 -0.18
CA LEU A 374 -63.47 -35.96 0.61
C LEU A 374 -64.10 -37.17 -0.11
N HIS A 375 -65.15 -36.97 -0.91
CA HIS A 375 -65.86 -38.06 -1.61
C HIS A 375 -65.99 -37.83 -3.14
N PRO A 376 -64.86 -37.73 -3.87
CA PRO A 376 -64.87 -37.45 -5.31
C PRO A 376 -65.47 -38.61 -6.14
N ASP A 377 -65.31 -39.85 -5.68
CA ASP A 377 -65.72 -41.05 -6.42
C ASP A 377 -67.22 -41.34 -6.36
N GLU A 378 -67.90 -40.78 -5.35
CA GLU A 378 -69.34 -40.95 -5.07
C GLU A 378 -70.19 -39.77 -5.57
N CYS A 379 -69.58 -38.76 -6.17
CA CYS A 379 -70.24 -37.60 -6.78
C CYS A 379 -70.55 -37.84 -8.27
N LYS A 380 -71.82 -37.77 -8.68
CA LYS A 380 -72.23 -37.61 -10.09
C LYS A 380 -72.36 -36.11 -10.40
N LEU A 381 -71.37 -35.56 -11.10
CA LEU A 381 -71.43 -34.22 -11.70
C LEU A 381 -72.28 -34.28 -12.97
N THR A 382 -73.44 -33.63 -12.97
CA THR A 382 -74.34 -33.59 -14.15
C THR A 382 -73.94 -32.56 -15.20
N GLY A 383 -72.91 -31.74 -14.95
CA GLY A 383 -72.40 -30.74 -15.90
C GLY A 383 -73.28 -29.49 -16.03
N GLU A 384 -74.34 -29.38 -15.23
CA GLU A 384 -75.23 -28.23 -15.16
C GLU A 384 -74.90 -27.38 -13.92
N TYR A 385 -74.91 -26.06 -14.07
CA TYR A 385 -74.60 -25.10 -13.02
C TYR A 385 -75.87 -24.35 -12.60
N ALA A 386 -76.08 -24.20 -11.30
CA ALA A 386 -77.18 -23.41 -10.73
C ALA A 386 -76.63 -22.17 -10.03
N THR A 387 -77.38 -21.08 -10.06
CA THR A 387 -77.02 -19.82 -9.39
C THR A 387 -77.83 -19.64 -8.11
N TYR A 388 -77.15 -19.41 -6.99
CA TYR A 388 -77.79 -18.95 -5.75
C TYR A 388 -77.04 -17.74 -5.18
N GLN A 389 -77.75 -16.63 -4.99
CA GLN A 389 -77.23 -15.37 -4.41
C GLN A 389 -75.84 -14.95 -4.95
N ASN A 390 -75.68 -14.93 -6.28
CA ASN A 390 -74.44 -14.62 -7.03
C ASN A 390 -73.30 -15.66 -6.98
N ILE A 391 -73.55 -16.88 -6.48
CA ILE A 391 -72.58 -17.99 -6.54
C ILE A 391 -73.11 -19.05 -7.52
N GLU A 392 -72.32 -19.34 -8.56
CA GLU A 392 -72.53 -20.47 -9.46
C GLU A 392 -71.95 -21.73 -8.81
N TYR A 393 -72.80 -22.74 -8.59
CA TYR A 393 -72.36 -24.03 -8.06
C TYR A 393 -72.76 -25.17 -9.00
N PRO A 394 -71.92 -26.20 -9.13
CA PRO A 394 -72.23 -27.37 -9.92
C PRO A 394 -73.32 -28.21 -9.24
N ILE A 395 -74.27 -28.70 -10.02
CA ILE A 395 -75.25 -29.66 -9.54
C ILE A 395 -74.56 -31.02 -9.35
N ILE A 396 -74.50 -31.48 -8.10
CA ILE A 396 -73.89 -32.74 -7.71
C ILE A 396 -74.96 -33.60 -7.03
N TYR A 397 -75.12 -34.81 -7.56
CA TYR A 397 -75.93 -35.87 -6.95
C TYR A 397 -75.03 -36.98 -6.41
N ALA A 398 -75.48 -37.70 -5.38
CA ALA A 398 -74.84 -38.94 -4.96
C ALA A 398 -74.99 -40.03 -6.04
N LYS A 399 -73.95 -40.84 -6.23
CA LYS A 399 -73.82 -41.79 -7.34
C LYS A 399 -74.59 -43.09 -7.15
#